data_AF-A0AAU7VRZ5-F1
#
_entry.id   AF-A0AAU7VRZ5-F1
#
_cell.length_a   1.000
_cell.length_b   1.000
_cell.length_c   1.000
_cell.angle_alpha   90.00
_cell.angle_beta   90.00
_cell.angle_gamma   90.00
#
_symmetry.space_group_name_H-M   'P 1'
#
loop_
_entity.id
_entity.type
_entity.pdbx_description
1 polymer ?
#
loop_
_entity_poly.entity_id
_entity_poly.type
_entity_poly.pdbx_seq_one_letter_code
_entity_poly.pdbx_strand_id
1 'polypeptide(L)'
;MSSRLVPVYAVAAGVLMATFQLVRPWGDVSEEPTAMAEAFADPRWVVAHLAGAAAFVMLALLAQAVVTSGLRDLSVRRRSPIARIARDGAALGVAMVLPYYGSETFALHEIGRAALAGSSVDVVALSGSIRMNLAAVILFGVGLLLVAAAMLCLAVVASRAGASRWGAWPLGVLSVLALPQFVLPPVGRMAYGVAFLVAAVLFAVSWSRRPTRG
;
A
#
# COMPACT_ATOMS: atom_id res chain seq x y z
N MET A 1 20.82 9.42 2.97
CA MET A 1 19.56 9.46 3.75
C MET A 1 19.83 8.91 5.14
N SER A 2 19.39 9.63 6.17
CA SER A 2 19.64 9.32 7.59
C SER A 2 18.82 8.10 8.02
N SER A 3 19.38 7.20 8.87
CA SER A 3 18.64 6.06 9.44
C SER A 3 17.36 6.47 10.18
N ARG A 4 17.29 7.76 10.57
CA ARG A 4 16.14 8.42 11.19
C ARG A 4 14.88 8.45 10.30
N LEU A 5 15.02 8.32 8.98
CA LEU A 5 13.87 8.32 8.07
C LEU A 5 13.16 6.97 8.00
N VAL A 6 13.82 5.86 8.39
CA VAL A 6 13.21 4.52 8.33
C VAL A 6 11.95 4.42 9.21
N PRO A 7 11.98 4.81 10.50
CA PRO A 7 10.77 4.80 11.33
C PRO A 7 9.67 5.70 10.79
N VAL A 8 10.03 6.87 10.24
CA VAL A 8 9.08 7.84 9.68
C VAL A 8 8.34 7.25 8.49
N TYR A 9 9.04 6.67 7.51
CA TYR A 9 8.41 6.06 6.35
C TYR A 9 7.55 4.85 6.71
N ALA A 10 7.98 4.04 7.69
CA ALA A 10 7.17 2.94 8.18
C ALA A 10 5.85 3.45 8.78
N VAL A 11 5.91 4.33 9.77
CA VAL A 11 4.69 4.85 10.43
C VAL A 11 3.81 5.60 9.44
N ALA A 12 4.37 6.42 8.55
CA ALA A 12 3.61 7.11 7.51
C ALA A 12 2.87 6.12 6.59
N ALA A 13 3.53 5.05 6.13
CA ALA A 13 2.88 4.00 5.34
C ALA A 13 1.71 3.35 6.12
N GLY A 14 1.93 3.07 7.41
CA GLY A 14 0.92 2.52 8.31
C GLY A 14 -0.32 3.41 8.44
N VAL A 15 -0.10 4.70 8.75
CA VAL A 15 -1.17 5.68 8.92
C VAL A 15 -1.96 5.82 7.63
N LEU A 16 -1.26 5.99 6.49
CA LEU A 16 -1.89 6.16 5.19
C LEU A 16 -2.72 4.93 4.77
N MET A 17 -2.24 3.70 5.05
CA MET A 17 -2.99 2.48 4.79
C MET A 17 -4.24 2.38 5.68
N ALA A 18 -4.14 2.74 6.96
CA ALA A 18 -5.29 2.79 7.85
C ALA A 18 -6.30 3.87 7.39
N THR A 19 -5.82 5.06 6.99
CA THR A 19 -6.66 6.12 6.44
C THR A 19 -7.41 5.66 5.20
N PHE A 20 -6.74 4.99 4.27
CA PHE A 20 -7.40 4.43 3.08
C PHE A 20 -8.59 3.57 3.46
N GLN A 21 -8.45 2.66 4.42
CA GLN A 21 -9.51 1.70 4.73
C GLN A 21 -10.59 2.27 5.65
N LEU A 22 -10.24 3.17 6.56
CA LEU A 22 -11.17 3.71 7.55
C LEU A 22 -12.00 4.90 7.02
N VAL A 23 -11.45 5.69 6.10
CA VAL A 23 -12.13 6.89 5.56
C VAL A 23 -12.93 6.60 4.30
N ARG A 24 -12.56 5.54 3.55
CA ARG A 24 -13.21 5.19 2.27
C ARG A 24 -14.71 4.96 2.46
N PRO A 25 -15.56 5.64 1.68
CA PRO A 25 -16.99 5.30 1.57
C PRO A 25 -17.16 3.89 0.99
N TRP A 26 -18.00 3.05 1.60
CA TRP A 26 -18.15 1.63 1.24
C TRP A 26 -19.45 1.33 0.47
N GLY A 27 -20.20 2.34 0.04
CA GLY A 27 -21.45 2.19 -0.71
C GLY A 27 -21.28 1.51 -2.08
N ASP A 28 -20.05 1.39 -2.58
CA ASP A 28 -19.75 0.65 -3.81
C ASP A 28 -19.78 -0.88 -3.66
N VAL A 29 -19.96 -1.40 -2.44
CA VAL A 29 -20.03 -2.85 -2.17
C VAL A 29 -21.45 -3.41 -2.31
N SER A 30 -22.50 -2.58 -2.26
CA SER A 30 -23.89 -3.04 -2.30
C SER A 30 -24.45 -3.29 -3.72
N GLU A 31 -23.67 -3.02 -4.77
CA GLU A 31 -24.08 -3.04 -6.20
C GLU A 31 -25.30 -2.18 -6.56
N GLU A 32 -25.90 -1.49 -5.60
CA GLU A 32 -26.99 -0.54 -5.79
C GLU A 32 -26.45 0.75 -6.46
N PRO A 33 -26.98 1.16 -7.63
CA PRO A 33 -26.42 2.26 -8.40
C PRO A 33 -26.32 3.59 -7.64
N THR A 34 -27.34 3.92 -6.81
CA THR A 34 -27.39 5.18 -6.08
C THR A 34 -26.32 5.23 -5.00
N ALA A 35 -26.23 4.21 -4.15
CA ALA A 35 -25.23 4.07 -3.10
C ALA A 35 -23.80 4.07 -3.68
N MET A 36 -23.60 3.47 -4.86
CA MET A 36 -22.32 3.48 -5.55
C MET A 36 -21.97 4.89 -6.06
N ALA A 37 -22.92 5.59 -6.68
CA ALA A 37 -22.74 6.96 -7.15
C ALA A 37 -22.43 7.91 -5.98
N GLU A 38 -23.16 7.79 -4.87
CA GLU A 38 -22.93 8.53 -3.62
C GLU A 38 -21.53 8.28 -3.05
N ALA A 39 -21.12 7.00 -2.96
CA ALA A 39 -19.81 6.63 -2.45
C ALA A 39 -18.67 7.20 -3.31
N PHE A 40 -18.81 7.13 -4.64
CA PHE A 40 -17.81 7.67 -5.56
C PHE A 40 -17.77 9.20 -5.54
N ALA A 41 -18.91 9.88 -5.50
CA ALA A 41 -19.00 11.34 -5.51
C ALA A 41 -18.53 12.00 -4.20
N ASP A 42 -18.42 11.24 -3.12
CA ASP A 42 -17.95 11.73 -1.82
C ASP A 42 -16.44 12.10 -1.87
N PRO A 43 -16.03 13.32 -1.47
CA PRO A 43 -14.61 13.71 -1.43
C PRO A 43 -13.71 12.78 -0.60
N ARG A 44 -14.28 12.08 0.39
CA ARG A 44 -13.56 11.04 1.17
C ARG A 44 -13.06 9.91 0.28
N TRP A 45 -13.72 9.63 -0.85
CA TRP A 45 -13.24 8.70 -1.87
C TRP A 45 -11.84 9.07 -2.35
N VAL A 46 -11.68 10.32 -2.78
CA VAL A 46 -10.41 10.84 -3.31
C VAL A 46 -9.33 10.81 -2.23
N VAL A 47 -9.64 11.30 -1.03
CA VAL A 47 -8.71 11.31 0.11
C VAL A 47 -8.24 9.89 0.45
N ALA A 48 -9.17 8.93 0.53
CA ALA A 48 -8.84 7.56 0.86
C ALA A 48 -7.94 6.92 -0.21
N HIS A 49 -8.25 7.05 -1.49
CA HIS A 49 -7.46 6.43 -2.55
C HIS A 49 -6.09 7.09 -2.73
N LEU A 50 -5.98 8.42 -2.55
CA LEU A 50 -4.69 9.09 -2.48
C LEU A 50 -3.86 8.62 -1.28
N ALA A 51 -4.49 8.38 -0.12
CA ALA A 51 -3.81 7.79 1.04
C ALA A 51 -3.31 6.37 0.72
N GLY A 52 -4.13 5.54 0.09
CA GLY A 52 -3.72 4.19 -0.34
C GLY A 52 -2.54 4.21 -1.30
N ALA A 53 -2.59 5.05 -2.32
CA ALA A 53 -1.49 5.26 -3.26
C ALA A 53 -0.20 5.76 -2.57
N ALA A 54 -0.33 6.74 -1.67
CA ALA A 54 0.78 7.28 -0.91
C ALA A 54 1.38 6.25 0.07
N ALA A 55 0.58 5.35 0.64
CA ALA A 55 1.06 4.27 1.49
C ALA A 55 2.05 3.36 0.73
N PHE A 56 1.71 2.98 -0.51
CA PHE A 56 2.60 2.21 -1.40
C PHE A 56 3.90 2.97 -1.71
N VAL A 57 3.83 4.27 -1.99
CA VAL A 57 5.04 5.10 -2.17
C VAL A 57 5.90 5.11 -0.91
N MET A 58 5.31 5.24 0.28
CA MET A 58 6.04 5.18 1.55
C MET A 58 6.72 3.82 1.77
N LEU A 59 6.12 2.71 1.30
CA LEU A 59 6.77 1.38 1.35
C LEU A 59 8.00 1.31 0.43
N ALA A 60 7.96 1.87 -0.78
CA ALA A 60 9.14 1.96 -1.63
C ALA A 60 10.25 2.80 -1.00
N LEU A 61 9.90 3.95 -0.43
CA LEU A 61 10.85 4.82 0.28
C LEU A 61 11.43 4.15 1.53
N LEU A 62 10.61 3.42 2.28
CA LEU A 62 11.03 2.61 3.40
C LEU A 62 12.05 1.56 2.96
N ALA A 63 11.77 0.81 1.89
CA ALA A 63 12.67 -0.20 1.37
C ALA A 63 14.01 0.38 0.92
N GLN A 64 13.97 1.51 0.20
CA GLN A 64 15.16 2.28 -0.17
C GLN A 64 15.99 2.69 1.05
N ALA A 65 15.34 3.23 2.08
CA ALA A 65 16.00 3.74 3.27
C ALA A 65 16.65 2.62 4.10
N VAL A 66 15.96 1.48 4.27
CA VAL A 66 16.47 0.31 4.98
C VAL A 66 17.67 -0.30 4.26
N VAL A 67 17.57 -0.52 2.94
CA VAL A 67 18.68 -1.08 2.16
C VAL A 67 19.89 -0.14 2.16
N THR A 68 19.68 1.16 1.97
CA THR A 68 20.77 2.15 1.99
C THR A 68 21.44 2.21 3.37
N SER A 69 20.67 2.14 4.45
CA SER A 69 21.22 2.12 5.82
C SER A 69 22.01 0.84 6.07
N GLY A 70 21.48 -0.32 5.69
CA GLY A 70 22.18 -1.60 5.85
C GLY A 70 23.46 -1.74 5.03
N LEU A 71 23.53 -1.09 3.86
CA LEU A 71 24.77 -1.00 3.09
C LEU A 71 25.84 -0.14 3.79
N ARG A 72 25.44 0.95 4.46
CA ARG A 72 26.35 1.81 5.23
C ARG A 72 26.90 1.09 6.46
N ASP A 73 26.04 0.39 7.17
CA ASP A 73 26.39 -0.35 8.39
C ASP A 73 27.05 -1.72 8.10
N LEU A 74 27.36 -2.00 6.82
CA LEU A 74 27.93 -3.27 6.33
C LEU A 74 27.11 -4.53 6.69
N SER A 75 25.87 -4.36 7.12
CA SER A 75 24.94 -5.47 7.44
C SER A 75 24.28 -6.05 6.19
N VAL A 76 24.40 -5.37 5.05
CA VAL A 76 23.89 -5.79 3.75
C VAL A 76 25.05 -5.78 2.74
N ARG A 77 25.15 -6.86 1.95
CA ARG A 77 26.15 -6.93 0.87
C ARG A 77 25.68 -6.14 -0.35
N ARG A 78 26.58 -5.37 -0.97
CA ARG A 78 26.30 -4.55 -2.18
C ARG A 78 25.64 -5.33 -3.32
N ARG A 79 26.03 -6.59 -3.51
CA ARG A 79 25.49 -7.48 -4.56
C ARG A 79 24.39 -8.43 -4.06
N SER A 80 23.76 -8.15 -2.92
CA SER A 80 22.72 -9.02 -2.38
C SER A 80 21.47 -8.99 -3.28
N PRO A 81 21.03 -10.14 -3.84
CA PRO A 81 19.80 -10.19 -4.65
C PRO A 81 18.57 -9.83 -3.82
N ILE A 82 18.52 -10.25 -2.55
CA ILE A 82 17.42 -9.93 -1.62
C ILE A 82 17.30 -8.41 -1.41
N ALA A 83 18.42 -7.70 -1.25
CA ALA A 83 18.39 -6.25 -1.10
C ALA A 83 17.94 -5.53 -2.38
N ARG A 84 18.32 -6.07 -3.57
CA ARG A 84 17.86 -5.54 -4.85
C ARG A 84 16.36 -5.75 -5.04
N ILE A 85 15.84 -6.95 -4.73
CA ILE A 85 14.41 -7.23 -4.81
C ILE A 85 13.63 -6.33 -3.85
N ALA A 86 14.10 -6.16 -2.61
CA ALA A 86 13.45 -5.27 -1.65
C ALA A 86 13.36 -3.83 -2.19
N ARG A 87 14.46 -3.30 -2.75
CA ARG A 87 14.55 -1.91 -3.19
C ARG A 87 13.88 -1.66 -4.55
N ASP A 88 14.36 -2.37 -5.57
CA ASP A 88 13.97 -2.16 -6.96
C ASP A 88 12.59 -2.77 -7.22
N GLY A 89 12.30 -3.92 -6.59
CA GLY A 89 10.99 -4.57 -6.68
C GLY A 89 9.87 -3.76 -6.01
N ALA A 90 10.13 -3.11 -4.88
CA ALA A 90 9.14 -2.21 -4.27
C ALA A 90 8.88 -0.99 -5.16
N ALA A 91 9.92 -0.35 -5.69
CA ALA A 91 9.77 0.80 -6.58
C ALA A 91 9.01 0.45 -7.87
N LEU A 92 9.38 -0.64 -8.53
CA LEU A 92 8.71 -1.11 -9.75
C LEU A 92 7.28 -1.55 -9.47
N GLY A 93 7.05 -2.32 -8.40
CA GLY A 93 5.72 -2.77 -8.02
C GLY A 93 4.78 -1.61 -7.72
N VAL A 94 5.25 -0.59 -6.99
CA VAL A 94 4.50 0.63 -6.71
C VAL A 94 4.20 1.39 -8.00
N ALA A 95 5.18 1.57 -8.89
CA ALA A 95 4.96 2.22 -10.19
C ALA A 95 3.86 1.54 -11.02
N MET A 96 3.71 0.21 -10.92
CA MET A 96 2.67 -0.56 -11.60
C MET A 96 1.31 -0.50 -10.88
N VAL A 97 1.30 -0.32 -9.56
CA VAL A 97 0.07 -0.17 -8.75
C VAL A 97 -0.58 1.21 -8.92
N LEU A 98 0.22 2.27 -9.03
CA LEU A 98 -0.26 3.65 -9.03
C LEU A 98 -1.28 3.99 -10.13
N PRO A 99 -1.17 3.50 -11.39
CA PRO A 99 -2.17 3.77 -12.41
C PRO A 99 -3.59 3.30 -12.02
N TYR A 100 -3.71 2.14 -11.40
CA TYR A 100 -5.00 1.61 -10.93
C TYR A 100 -5.59 2.49 -9.83
N TYR A 101 -4.77 2.92 -8.88
CA TYR A 101 -5.20 3.89 -7.87
C TYR A 101 -5.62 5.22 -8.50
N GLY A 102 -4.89 5.70 -9.52
CA GLY A 102 -5.24 6.93 -10.24
C GLY A 102 -6.61 6.83 -10.92
N SER A 103 -6.88 5.73 -11.62
CA SER A 103 -8.20 5.52 -12.25
C SER A 103 -9.32 5.40 -11.23
N GLU A 104 -9.12 4.62 -10.16
CA GLU A 104 -10.08 4.53 -9.05
C GLU A 104 -10.33 5.90 -8.41
N THR A 105 -9.29 6.70 -8.19
CA THR A 105 -9.37 7.97 -7.47
C THR A 105 -10.17 9.00 -8.27
N PHE A 106 -9.79 9.22 -9.53
CA PHE A 106 -10.29 10.37 -10.28
C PHE A 106 -11.44 10.00 -11.21
N ALA A 107 -11.34 8.89 -11.94
CA ALA A 107 -12.37 8.54 -12.91
C ALA A 107 -13.68 8.15 -12.22
N LEU A 108 -13.62 7.31 -11.17
CA LEU A 108 -14.82 6.91 -10.46
C LEU A 108 -15.48 8.09 -9.74
N HIS A 109 -14.68 9.00 -9.17
CA HIS A 109 -15.22 10.20 -8.54
C HIS A 109 -16.05 11.05 -9.50
N GLU A 110 -15.53 11.31 -10.70
CA GLU A 110 -16.26 12.06 -11.73
C GLU A 110 -17.49 11.30 -12.25
N ILE A 111 -17.41 9.97 -12.38
CA ILE A 111 -18.56 9.14 -12.75
C ILE A 111 -19.68 9.25 -11.72
N GLY A 112 -19.35 9.15 -10.41
CA GLY A 112 -20.31 9.32 -9.34
C GLY A 112 -20.96 10.70 -9.36
N ARG A 113 -20.15 11.76 -9.49
CA ARG A 113 -20.64 13.14 -9.59
C ARG A 113 -21.57 13.34 -10.79
N ALA A 114 -21.20 12.81 -11.96
CA ALA A 114 -21.99 12.93 -13.17
C ALA A 114 -23.36 12.24 -13.03
N ALA A 115 -23.39 11.04 -12.43
CA ALA A 115 -24.61 10.30 -12.19
C ALA A 115 -25.55 11.02 -11.21
N LEU A 116 -25.02 11.54 -10.09
CA LEU A 116 -25.81 12.34 -9.15
C LEU A 116 -26.32 13.66 -9.75
N ALA A 117 -25.63 14.20 -10.76
CA ALA A 117 -26.07 15.36 -11.52
C ALA A 117 -27.13 15.04 -12.59
N GLY A 118 -27.60 13.78 -12.68
CA GLY A 118 -28.63 13.35 -13.63
C GLY A 118 -28.10 12.98 -15.01
N SER A 119 -26.78 12.79 -15.18
CA SER A 119 -26.23 12.26 -16.43
C SER A 119 -26.68 10.82 -16.63
N SER A 120 -26.91 10.41 -17.87
CA SER A 120 -27.31 9.04 -18.23
C SER A 120 -26.17 8.02 -18.15
N VAL A 121 -25.23 8.19 -17.23
CA VAL A 121 -24.06 7.32 -17.05
C VAL A 121 -24.49 6.08 -16.28
N ASP A 122 -24.22 4.90 -16.84
CA ASP A 122 -24.33 3.64 -16.11
C ASP A 122 -23.11 3.48 -15.19
N VAL A 123 -23.26 3.90 -13.93
CA VAL A 123 -22.20 3.89 -12.91
C VAL A 123 -21.68 2.48 -12.65
N VAL A 124 -22.57 1.49 -12.65
CA VAL A 124 -22.22 0.10 -12.35
C VAL A 124 -21.41 -0.48 -13.51
N ALA A 125 -21.91 -0.37 -14.75
CA ALA A 125 -21.22 -0.92 -15.90
C ALA A 125 -19.88 -0.22 -16.18
N LEU A 126 -19.83 1.11 -16.10
CA LEU A 126 -18.63 1.87 -16.40
C LEU A 126 -17.54 1.68 -15.33
N SER A 127 -17.91 1.68 -14.04
CA SER A 127 -16.94 1.41 -12.96
C SER A 127 -16.40 -0.02 -13.03
N GLY A 128 -17.26 -1.01 -13.34
CA GLY A 128 -16.85 -2.38 -13.59
C GLY A 128 -15.85 -2.48 -14.76
N SER A 129 -16.10 -1.75 -15.85
CA SER A 129 -15.21 -1.73 -17.01
C SER A 129 -13.84 -1.14 -16.71
N ILE A 130 -13.77 -0.11 -15.86
CA ILE A 130 -12.52 0.49 -15.40
C ILE A 130 -11.75 -0.50 -14.50
N ARG A 131 -12.44 -1.08 -13.51
CA ARG A 131 -11.86 -1.99 -12.51
C ARG A 131 -11.36 -3.30 -13.09
N MET A 132 -12.12 -3.85 -14.04
CA MET A 132 -11.91 -5.17 -14.62
C MET A 132 -11.27 -5.12 -16.01
N ASN A 133 -10.82 -3.94 -16.44
CA ASN A 133 -10.00 -3.84 -17.64
C ASN A 133 -8.79 -4.78 -17.51
N LEU A 134 -8.61 -5.66 -18.51
CA LEU A 134 -7.60 -6.72 -18.45
C LEU A 134 -6.19 -6.18 -18.21
N ALA A 135 -5.81 -5.09 -18.88
CA ALA A 135 -4.50 -4.49 -18.70
C ALA A 135 -4.35 -3.87 -17.30
N ALA A 136 -5.39 -3.21 -16.80
CA ALA A 136 -5.40 -2.65 -15.45
C ALA A 136 -5.23 -3.73 -14.37
N VAL A 137 -5.98 -4.84 -14.47
CA VAL A 137 -5.93 -5.97 -13.53
C VAL A 137 -4.55 -6.64 -13.56
N ILE A 138 -4.00 -6.93 -14.75
CA ILE A 138 -2.66 -7.54 -14.87
C ILE A 138 -1.60 -6.63 -14.28
N LEU A 139 -1.60 -5.34 -14.66
CA LEU A 139 -0.60 -4.37 -14.20
C LEU A 139 -0.65 -4.21 -12.68
N PHE A 140 -1.85 -4.03 -12.14
CA PHE A 140 -2.07 -3.91 -10.70
C PHE A 140 -1.68 -5.18 -9.95
N GLY A 141 -2.12 -6.35 -10.43
CA GLY A 141 -1.82 -7.64 -9.81
C GLY A 141 -0.33 -7.97 -9.78
N VAL A 142 0.37 -7.78 -10.91
CA VAL A 142 1.84 -7.95 -10.96
C VAL A 142 2.53 -6.94 -10.05
N GLY A 143 2.07 -5.69 -10.03
CA GLY A 143 2.57 -4.67 -9.12
C GLY A 143 2.45 -5.07 -7.65
N LEU A 144 1.30 -5.57 -7.22
CA LEU A 144 1.06 -6.06 -5.86
C LEU A 144 1.95 -7.26 -5.52
N LEU A 145 2.13 -8.22 -6.44
CA LEU A 145 3.02 -9.36 -6.25
C LEU A 145 4.48 -8.94 -6.07
N LEU A 146 4.93 -7.94 -6.84
CA LEU A 146 6.28 -7.37 -6.69
C LEU A 146 6.45 -6.67 -5.34
N VAL A 147 5.47 -5.87 -4.92
CA VAL A 147 5.48 -5.24 -3.58
C VAL A 147 5.51 -6.31 -2.49
N ALA A 148 4.68 -7.35 -2.58
CA ALA A 148 4.65 -8.45 -1.62
C ALA A 148 6.03 -9.13 -1.49
N ALA A 149 6.64 -9.53 -2.61
CA ALA A 149 7.97 -10.13 -2.63
C ALA A 149 9.04 -9.18 -2.07
N ALA A 150 8.98 -7.90 -2.44
CA ALA A 150 9.90 -6.88 -1.97
C ALA A 150 9.80 -6.66 -0.45
N MET A 151 8.60 -6.64 0.11
CA MET A 151 8.39 -6.42 1.55
C MET A 151 8.77 -7.64 2.40
N LEU A 152 8.65 -8.86 1.87
CA LEU A 152 9.26 -10.05 2.50
C LEU A 152 10.79 -9.97 2.48
N CYS A 153 11.37 -9.58 1.35
CA CYS A 153 12.82 -9.36 1.25
C CYS A 153 13.28 -8.24 2.21
N LEU A 154 12.47 -7.20 2.37
CA LEU A 154 12.72 -6.11 3.33
C LEU A 154 12.77 -6.64 4.76
N ALA A 155 11.83 -7.50 5.17
CA ALA A 155 11.82 -8.10 6.50
C ALA A 155 13.10 -8.91 6.76
N VAL A 156 13.60 -9.63 5.76
CA VAL A 156 14.88 -10.36 5.83
C VAL A 156 16.06 -9.38 5.97
N VAL A 157 16.10 -8.33 5.15
CA VAL A 157 17.15 -7.30 5.20
C VAL A 157 17.16 -6.61 6.57
N ALA A 158 16.00 -6.21 7.07
CA ALA A 158 15.88 -5.54 8.35
C ALA A 158 16.29 -6.44 9.52
N SER A 159 15.89 -7.71 9.48
CA SER A 159 16.33 -8.71 10.47
C SER A 159 17.85 -8.89 10.48
N ARG A 160 18.48 -8.94 9.29
CA ARG A 160 19.95 -9.02 9.16
C ARG A 160 20.66 -7.75 9.61
N ALA A 161 19.98 -6.60 9.52
CA ALA A 161 20.46 -5.32 10.01
C ALA A 161 20.28 -5.14 11.54
N GLY A 162 19.78 -6.15 12.25
CA GLY A 162 19.66 -6.17 13.71
C GLY A 162 18.28 -5.82 14.26
N ALA A 163 17.29 -5.54 13.41
CA ALA A 163 15.92 -5.37 13.87
C ALA A 163 15.36 -6.71 14.40
N SER A 164 14.57 -6.67 15.47
CA SER A 164 13.86 -7.85 15.97
C SER A 164 12.95 -8.44 14.89
N ARG A 165 12.98 -9.77 14.74
CA ARG A 165 12.13 -10.51 13.80
C ARG A 165 10.65 -10.25 14.04
N TRP A 166 10.25 -10.13 15.32
CA TRP A 166 8.88 -9.82 15.72
C TRP A 166 8.41 -8.41 15.32
N GLY A 167 9.33 -7.49 15.04
CA GLY A 167 8.97 -6.19 14.46
C GLY A 167 9.09 -6.15 12.94
N ALA A 168 10.05 -6.89 12.36
CA ALA A 168 10.31 -6.84 10.92
C ALA A 168 9.27 -7.64 10.09
N TRP A 169 8.92 -8.85 10.54
CA TRP A 169 8.10 -9.77 9.75
C TRP A 169 6.62 -9.40 9.64
N PRO A 170 5.93 -8.88 10.68
CA PRO A 170 4.51 -8.55 10.56
C PRO A 170 4.19 -7.61 9.40
N LEU A 171 5.02 -6.58 9.16
CA LEU A 171 4.83 -5.64 8.06
C LEU A 171 5.01 -6.34 6.70
N GLY A 172 6.01 -7.22 6.58
CA GLY A 172 6.22 -8.03 5.38
C GLY A 172 5.04 -8.95 5.08
N VAL A 173 4.54 -9.67 6.10
CA VAL A 173 3.38 -10.58 5.98
C VAL A 173 2.12 -9.81 5.61
N LEU A 174 1.82 -8.69 6.28
CA LEU A 174 0.64 -7.89 5.94
C LEU A 174 0.74 -7.23 4.56
N SER A 175 1.94 -6.99 4.05
CA SER A 175 2.12 -6.56 2.65
C SER A 175 1.78 -7.67 1.65
N VAL A 176 1.97 -8.95 1.99
CA VAL A 176 1.47 -10.09 1.20
C VAL A 176 -0.06 -10.17 1.30
N LEU A 177 -0.60 -9.98 2.50
CA LEU A 177 -2.04 -9.97 2.74
C LEU A 177 -2.77 -8.78 2.08
N ALA A 178 -2.03 -7.84 1.47
CA ALA A 178 -2.60 -6.80 0.63
C ALA A 178 -3.34 -7.36 -0.60
N LEU A 179 -3.01 -8.57 -1.07
CA LEU A 179 -3.76 -9.22 -2.16
C LEU A 179 -5.14 -9.71 -1.68
N PRO A 180 -5.23 -10.60 -0.66
CA PRO A 180 -6.51 -11.11 -0.19
C PRO A 180 -7.38 -10.05 0.49
N GLN A 181 -6.84 -8.92 0.97
CA GLN A 181 -7.69 -7.88 1.56
C GLN A 181 -8.74 -7.32 0.58
N PHE A 182 -8.45 -7.31 -0.73
CA PHE A 182 -9.40 -6.84 -1.73
C PHE A 182 -10.65 -7.73 -1.89
N VAL A 183 -10.67 -8.94 -1.32
CA VAL A 183 -11.88 -9.78 -1.30
C VAL A 183 -12.60 -9.75 0.05
N LEU A 184 -12.07 -9.03 1.04
CA LEU A 184 -12.72 -8.91 2.34
C LEU A 184 -13.92 -7.95 2.30
N PRO A 185 -14.95 -8.18 3.15
CA PRO A 185 -15.99 -7.19 3.39
C PRO A 185 -15.40 -5.93 4.04
N PRO A 186 -16.15 -4.80 4.07
CA PRO A 186 -15.67 -3.51 4.59
C PRO A 186 -14.96 -3.60 5.96
N VAL A 187 -15.59 -4.28 6.93
CA VAL A 187 -15.02 -4.45 8.28
C VAL A 187 -13.68 -5.19 8.24
N GLY A 188 -13.53 -6.20 7.37
CA GLY A 188 -12.28 -6.93 7.20
C GLY A 188 -11.17 -6.06 6.60
N ARG A 189 -11.50 -5.18 5.64
CA ARG A 189 -10.55 -4.23 5.05
C ARG A 189 -10.12 -3.14 6.05
N MET A 190 -11.05 -2.65 6.86
CA MET A 190 -10.75 -1.74 7.97
C MET A 190 -9.82 -2.39 8.99
N ALA A 191 -10.11 -3.62 9.41
CA ALA A 191 -9.26 -4.38 10.33
C ALA A 191 -7.86 -4.60 9.76
N TYR A 192 -7.76 -4.92 8.45
CA TYR A 192 -6.49 -4.99 7.75
C TYR A 192 -5.70 -3.68 7.82
N GLY A 193 -6.34 -2.54 7.56
CA GLY A 193 -5.69 -1.23 7.63
C GLY A 193 -5.12 -0.93 9.03
N VAL A 194 -5.89 -1.22 10.08
CA VAL A 194 -5.44 -1.06 11.47
C VAL A 194 -4.29 -2.02 11.81
N ALA A 195 -4.40 -3.29 11.41
CA ALA A 195 -3.33 -4.28 11.60
C ALA A 195 -2.04 -3.85 10.89
N PHE A 196 -2.16 -3.30 9.69
CA PHE A 196 -1.03 -2.77 8.91
C PHE A 196 -0.33 -1.62 9.65
N LEU A 197 -1.10 -0.68 10.22
CA LEU A 197 -0.56 0.39 11.07
C LEU A 197 0.20 -0.16 12.28
N VAL A 198 -0.39 -1.13 13.00
CA VAL A 198 0.28 -1.76 14.16
C VAL A 198 1.61 -2.40 13.73
N ALA A 199 1.62 -3.15 12.63
CA ALA A 199 2.83 -3.77 12.11
C ALA A 199 3.89 -2.75 11.68
N ALA A 200 3.47 -1.63 11.10
CA ALA A 200 4.36 -0.54 10.72
C ALA A 200 5.00 0.14 11.95
N VAL A 201 4.23 0.34 13.02
CA VAL A 201 4.75 0.85 14.30
C VAL A 201 5.72 -0.15 14.94
N LEU A 202 5.39 -1.43 14.96
CA LEU A 202 6.29 -2.48 15.45
C LEU A 202 7.61 -2.52 14.67
N PHE A 203 7.55 -2.36 13.34
CA PHE A 203 8.73 -2.25 12.50
C PHE A 203 9.56 -1.02 12.88
N ALA A 204 8.93 0.15 13.01
CA ALA A 204 9.59 1.40 13.35
C ALA A 204 10.30 1.34 14.72
N VAL A 205 9.64 0.79 15.74
CA VAL A 205 10.20 0.58 17.09
C VAL A 205 11.36 -0.41 17.04
N SER A 206 11.19 -1.53 16.35
CA SER A 206 12.22 -2.57 16.20
C SER A 206 13.46 -2.05 15.51
N TRP A 207 13.30 -1.25 14.45
CA TRP A 207 14.41 -0.61 13.76
C TRP A 207 15.12 0.42 14.64
N SER A 208 14.37 1.21 15.41
CA SER A 208 14.94 2.27 16.27
C SER A 208 15.74 1.72 17.44
N ARG A 209 15.40 0.51 17.91
CA ARG A 209 16.08 -0.18 19.03
C ARG A 209 17.20 -1.11 18.57
N ARG A 210 17.48 -1.20 17.26
CA ARG A 210 18.49 -2.13 16.77
C ARG A 210 19.90 -1.69 17.20
N PRO A 211 20.82 -2.62 17.51
CA PRO A 211 22.21 -2.28 17.77
C PRO A 211 22.83 -1.65 16.51
N THR A 212 23.34 -0.42 16.61
CA THR A 212 24.16 0.18 15.57
C THR A 212 25.58 -0.37 15.70
N ARG A 213 26.08 -1.08 14.68
CA ARG A 213 27.50 -1.41 14.61
C ARG A 213 28.22 -0.12 14.20
N GLY A 214 28.97 0.45 15.15
CA GLY A 214 29.89 1.57 14.90
C GLY A 214 31.06 1.14 14.04
#